data_AF-A0A7G9YQ61-F1
#
_entry.id   AF-A0A7G9YQ61-F1
#
_cell.length_a   1.000
_cell.length_b   1.000
_cell.length_c   1.000
_cell.angle_alpha   90.00
_cell.angle_beta   90.00
_cell.angle_gamma   90.00
#
_symmetry.space_group_name_H-M   'P 1'
#
loop_
_entity.id
_entity.type
_entity.pdbx_description
1 polymer ?
#
loop_
_entity_poly.entity_id
_entity_poly.type
_entity_poly.pdbx_seq_one_letter_code
_entity_poly.pdbx_strand_id
1 'polypeptide(L)'
;MDKWQVNLHIPDIGSMFTLSTVGICSALIALAEITYMMMIITTAYETNGKDWLLDLLCAEAFTEEITYVLVSSVLLLLSAIVFLVTMCISLFELNWVRSGHRPHLKILSILFMIGLVLLSLTLLSTLIITRYGVGMFGLVR
;
A
#
# COMPACT_ATOMS: atom_id res chain seq x y z
N MET A 1 25.08 -40.35 -18.52
CA MET A 1 24.43 -39.69 -19.67
C MET A 1 23.50 -38.67 -19.06
N ASP A 2 24.00 -37.47 -18.79
CA ASP A 2 23.31 -36.52 -17.90
C ASP A 2 23.22 -35.14 -18.57
N LYS A 3 22.52 -35.09 -19.71
CA LYS A 3 22.33 -33.87 -20.51
C LYS A 3 20.90 -33.30 -20.45
N TRP A 4 20.03 -33.86 -19.61
CA TRP A 4 18.59 -33.54 -19.61
C TRP A 4 18.00 -33.10 -18.28
N GLN A 5 18.82 -32.76 -17.28
CA GLN A 5 18.31 -31.99 -16.14
C GLN A 5 18.39 -30.50 -16.48
N VAL A 6 17.43 -30.02 -17.28
CA VAL A 6 17.11 -28.59 -17.27
C VAL A 6 16.51 -28.34 -15.90
N ASN A 7 17.37 -27.97 -14.96
CA ASN A 7 16.99 -27.53 -13.63
C ASN A 7 16.35 -26.13 -13.81
N LEU A 8 15.14 -26.11 -14.35
CA LEU A 8 14.26 -24.95 -14.31
C LEU A 8 13.93 -24.80 -12.83
N HIS A 9 14.66 -23.90 -12.16
CA HIS A 9 14.21 -23.28 -10.94
C HIS A 9 12.92 -22.54 -11.33
N ILE A 10 11.79 -23.26 -11.25
CA ILE A 10 10.47 -22.76 -11.58
C ILE A 10 10.31 -21.52 -10.71
N PRO A 11 10.10 -20.32 -11.28
CA PRO A 11 9.95 -19.13 -10.47
C PRO A 11 8.76 -19.38 -9.55
N ASP A 12 8.97 -19.06 -8.28
CA ASP A 12 8.13 -19.48 -7.19
C ASP A 12 6.72 -18.89 -7.37
N ILE A 13 5.80 -19.66 -7.97
CA ILE A 13 4.43 -19.21 -8.31
C ILE A 13 3.71 -18.67 -7.06
N GLY A 14 4.04 -19.22 -5.89
CA GLY A 14 3.55 -18.72 -4.60
C GLY A 14 3.96 -17.28 -4.31
N SER A 15 5.19 -16.89 -4.68
CA SER A 15 5.67 -15.51 -4.52
C SER A 15 4.91 -14.53 -5.44
N MET A 16 4.56 -14.93 -6.66
CA MET A 16 3.76 -14.12 -7.57
C MET A 16 2.32 -13.92 -7.06
N PHE A 17 1.72 -14.96 -6.49
CA PHE A 17 0.37 -14.90 -5.94
C PHE A 17 0.30 -14.05 -4.65
N THR A 18 1.33 -14.11 -3.82
CA THR A 18 1.42 -13.25 -2.62
C THR A 18 1.63 -11.79 -3.01
N LEU A 19 2.50 -11.51 -4.00
CA LEU A 19 2.68 -10.16 -4.55
C LEU A 19 1.37 -9.56 -5.09
N SER A 20 0.60 -10.32 -5.86
CA SER A 20 -0.67 -9.85 -6.42
C SER A 20 -1.70 -9.59 -5.33
N THR A 21 -1.82 -10.51 -4.36
CA THR A 21 -2.76 -10.39 -3.24
C THR A 21 -2.43 -9.16 -2.40
N VAL A 22 -1.16 -8.95 -2.05
CA VAL A 22 -0.72 -7.78 -1.29
C VAL A 22 -0.98 -6.50 -2.07
N GLY A 23 -0.66 -6.46 -3.37
CA GLY A 23 -0.95 -5.30 -4.21
C GLY A 23 -2.43 -4.93 -4.26
N ILE A 24 -3.31 -5.92 -4.46
CA ILE A 24 -4.77 -5.71 -4.51
C ILE A 24 -5.30 -5.28 -3.15
N CYS A 25 -4.90 -5.94 -2.06
CA CYS A 25 -5.32 -5.59 -0.71
C CYS A 25 -4.89 -4.17 -0.34
N SER A 26 -3.63 -3.78 -0.61
CA SER A 26 -3.14 -2.43 -0.36
C SER A 26 -3.94 -1.37 -1.12
N ALA A 27 -4.30 -1.63 -2.38
CA ALA A 27 -5.13 -0.73 -3.16
C ALA A 27 -6.55 -0.59 -2.59
N LEU A 28 -7.17 -1.70 -2.18
CA LEU A 28 -8.51 -1.68 -1.57
C LEU A 28 -8.53 -0.92 -0.24
N ILE A 29 -7.51 -1.11 0.60
CA ILE A 29 -7.41 -0.39 1.89
C ILE A 29 -7.25 1.11 1.64
N ALA A 30 -6.37 1.53 0.73
CA ALA A 30 -6.20 2.94 0.39
C ALA A 30 -7.50 3.59 -0.11
N LEU A 31 -8.25 2.90 -0.97
CA LEU A 31 -9.55 3.38 -1.44
C LEU A 31 -10.59 3.48 -0.32
N ALA A 32 -10.60 2.51 0.59
CA ALA A 32 -11.51 2.50 1.73
C ALA A 32 -11.22 3.68 2.69
N GLU A 33 -9.96 3.97 2.99
CA GLU A 33 -9.55 5.10 3.84
C GLU A 33 -10.00 6.45 3.26
N ILE A 34 -9.76 6.67 1.95
CA ILE A 34 -10.17 7.90 1.27
C ILE A 34 -11.71 8.06 1.28
N THR A 35 -12.43 6.96 1.01
CA THR A 35 -13.89 6.98 0.98
C THR A 35 -14.47 7.24 2.38
N TYR A 36 -13.88 6.65 3.41
CA TYR A 36 -14.27 6.88 4.80
C TYR A 36 -14.10 8.34 5.20
N MET A 37 -12.96 8.96 4.86
CA MET A 37 -12.73 10.38 5.09
C MET A 37 -13.75 11.27 4.37
N MET A 38 -14.04 10.97 3.10
CA MET A 38 -15.05 11.72 2.34
C MET A 38 -16.44 11.61 2.95
N MET A 39 -16.81 10.44 3.46
CA MET A 39 -18.08 10.21 4.14
C MET A 39 -18.17 11.07 5.40
N ILE A 40 -17.15 11.08 6.27
CA ILE A 40 -17.15 11.90 7.49
C ILE A 40 -17.30 13.38 7.14
N ILE A 41 -16.54 13.88 6.17
CA ILE A 41 -16.60 15.30 5.73
C ILE A 41 -18.00 15.64 5.21
N THR A 42 -18.59 14.75 4.41
CA THR A 42 -19.92 14.98 3.83
C THR A 42 -21.01 14.94 4.90
N THR A 43 -20.97 13.96 5.81
CA THR A 43 -21.93 13.86 6.93
C THR A 43 -21.80 15.05 7.90
N ALA A 44 -20.57 15.51 8.18
CA ALA A 44 -20.31 16.72 8.94
C ALA A 44 -20.93 17.97 8.31
N TYR A 45 -20.79 18.10 6.98
CA TYR A 45 -21.38 19.21 6.22
C TYR A 45 -22.91 19.19 6.27
N GLU A 46 -23.54 18.03 6.09
CA GLU A 46 -25.00 17.90 6.11
C GLU A 46 -25.61 18.14 7.49
N THR A 47 -24.92 17.75 8.56
CA THR A 47 -25.44 17.84 9.93
C THR A 47 -25.26 19.21 10.57
N ASN A 48 -24.09 19.83 10.42
CA ASN A 48 -23.73 21.05 11.13
C ASN A 48 -23.58 22.28 10.23
N GLY A 49 -23.66 22.09 8.91
CA GLY A 49 -23.54 23.16 7.92
C GLY A 49 -22.10 23.55 7.59
N LYS A 50 -21.97 24.43 6.59
CA LYS A 50 -20.69 24.82 5.97
C LYS A 50 -19.72 25.50 6.94
N ASP A 51 -20.22 26.41 7.78
CA ASP A 51 -19.36 27.25 8.62
C ASP A 51 -18.70 26.42 9.72
N TRP A 52 -19.44 25.46 10.30
CA TRP A 52 -18.90 24.50 11.24
C TRP A 52 -17.84 23.57 10.61
N LEU A 53 -18.06 23.14 9.36
CA LEU A 53 -17.07 22.32 8.63
C LEU A 53 -15.77 23.09 8.40
N LEU A 54 -15.85 24.38 8.05
CA LEU A 54 -14.67 25.23 7.83
C LEU A 54 -13.87 25.44 9.11
N ASP A 55 -14.56 25.62 10.25
CA ASP A 55 -13.91 25.70 11.56
C ASP A 55 -13.27 24.36 11.96
N LEU A 56 -13.92 23.22 11.64
CA LEU A 56 -13.38 21.88 11.89
C LEU A 56 -12.15 21.58 11.03
N LEU A 57 -12.17 21.94 9.74
CA LEU A 57 -11.03 21.76 8.83
C LEU A 57 -9.85 22.66 9.21
N CYS A 58 -10.12 23.85 9.74
CA CYS A 58 -9.11 24.77 10.27
C CYS A 58 -8.64 24.39 11.68
N ALA A 59 -9.30 23.45 12.36
CA ALA A 59 -8.88 22.99 13.66
C ALA A 59 -7.63 22.11 13.52
N GLU A 60 -6.53 22.56 14.13
CA GLU A 60 -5.17 22.01 13.98
C GLU A 60 -5.12 20.48 14.16
N ALA A 61 -5.85 19.93 15.13
CA ALA A 61 -5.92 18.48 15.38
C ALA A 61 -6.54 17.69 14.21
N PHE A 62 -7.56 18.24 13.55
CA PHE A 62 -8.24 17.60 12.42
C PHE A 62 -7.41 17.73 11.14
N THR A 63 -6.71 18.87 10.97
CA THR A 63 -5.81 19.10 9.84
C THR A 63 -4.63 18.13 9.87
N GLU A 64 -4.07 17.87 11.06
CA GLU A 64 -3.03 16.86 11.26
C GLU A 64 -3.54 15.45 10.89
N GLU A 65 -4.71 15.06 11.38
CA GLU A 65 -5.28 13.74 11.11
C GLU A 65 -5.55 13.48 9.63
N ILE A 66 -6.17 14.46 8.94
CA ILE A 66 -6.39 14.39 7.49
C ILE A 66 -5.05 14.23 6.77
N THR A 67 -4.03 14.97 7.20
CA THR A 67 -2.68 14.87 6.61
C THR A 67 -2.08 13.49 6.81
N TYR A 68 -2.22 12.89 8.00
CA TYR A 68 -1.73 11.55 8.29
C TYR A 68 -2.44 10.46 7.48
N VAL A 69 -3.77 10.51 7.39
CA VAL A 69 -4.55 9.56 6.58
C VAL A 69 -4.23 9.70 5.10
N LEU A 70 -4.06 10.94 4.61
CA LEU A 70 -3.64 11.17 3.24
C LEU A 70 -2.25 10.56 2.97
N VAL A 71 -1.29 10.74 3.88
CA VAL A 71 0.07 10.18 3.75
C VAL A 71 0.04 8.65 3.80
N SER A 72 -0.71 8.02 4.72
CA SER A 72 -0.83 6.56 4.79
C SER A 72 -1.48 5.97 3.54
N SER A 73 -2.56 6.58 3.07
CA SER A 73 -3.26 6.18 1.85
C SER A 73 -2.35 6.29 0.62
N VAL A 74 -1.58 7.38 0.49
CA VAL A 74 -0.62 7.55 -0.62
C VAL A 74 0.51 6.52 -0.56
N LEU A 75 1.05 6.25 0.63
CA LEU A 75 2.07 5.20 0.83
C LEU A 75 1.54 3.81 0.47
N LEU A 76 0.30 3.48 0.86
CA LEU A 76 -0.36 2.23 0.47
C LEU A 76 -0.51 2.12 -1.05
N LEU A 77 -0.95 3.20 -1.70
CA LEU A 77 -1.16 3.22 -3.15
C LEU A 77 0.16 3.08 -3.90
N LEU A 78 1.22 3.76 -3.46
CA LEU A 78 2.57 3.59 -3.98
C LEU A 78 3.08 2.16 -3.78
N SER A 79 2.89 1.58 -2.60
CA SER A 79 3.26 0.18 -2.35
C SER A 79 2.53 -0.79 -3.29
N ALA A 80 1.24 -0.58 -3.51
CA ALA A 80 0.42 -1.39 -4.41
C ALA A 80 0.94 -1.33 -5.85
N ILE A 81 1.28 -0.13 -6.34
CA ILE A 81 1.87 0.06 -7.67
C ILE A 81 3.20 -0.68 -7.78
N VAL A 82 4.09 -0.54 -6.80
CA VAL A 82 5.40 -1.22 -6.81
C VAL A 82 5.24 -2.74 -6.83
N PHE A 83 4.31 -3.30 -6.04
CA PHE A 83 4.04 -4.74 -6.05
C PHE A 83 3.43 -5.22 -7.37
N LEU A 84 2.50 -4.47 -7.97
CA LEU A 84 1.93 -4.79 -9.28
C LEU A 84 2.98 -4.72 -10.39
N VAL A 85 3.84 -3.72 -10.39
CA VAL A 85 4.95 -3.61 -11.38
C VAL A 85 5.94 -4.76 -11.19
N THR A 86 6.27 -5.11 -9.95
CA THR A 86 7.13 -6.27 -9.64
C THR A 86 6.51 -7.57 -10.16
N MET A 87 5.19 -7.73 -10.02
CA MET A 87 4.45 -8.87 -10.60
C MET A 87 4.54 -8.87 -12.14
N CYS A 88 4.28 -7.76 -12.80
CA CYS A 88 4.37 -7.66 -14.27
C CYS A 88 5.77 -8.02 -14.79
N ILE A 89 6.82 -7.50 -14.14
CA ILE A 89 8.21 -7.82 -14.49
C ILE A 89 8.50 -9.30 -14.24
N SER A 90 8.00 -9.89 -13.14
CA SER A 90 8.20 -11.31 -12.86
C SER A 90 7.55 -12.22 -13.90
N LEU A 91 6.36 -11.86 -14.42
CA LEU A 91 5.69 -12.59 -15.50
C LEU A 91 6.47 -12.48 -16.82
N PHE A 92 7.00 -11.29 -17.09
CA PHE A 92 7.83 -11.05 -18.27
C PHE A 92 9.12 -11.87 -18.22
N GLU A 93 9.84 -11.85 -17.09
CA GLU A 93 11.03 -12.64 -16.83
C GLU A 93 10.75 -14.15 -16.93
N LEU A 94 9.61 -14.63 -16.42
CA LEU A 94 9.20 -16.04 -16.56
C LEU A 94 8.98 -16.42 -18.03
N ASN A 95 8.33 -15.56 -18.83
CA ASN A 95 8.15 -15.78 -20.26
C ASN A 95 9.49 -15.74 -21.04
N TRP A 96 10.42 -14.90 -20.57
CA TRP A 96 11.76 -14.75 -21.13
C TRP A 96 12.66 -15.94 -20.82
N VAL A 97 12.59 -16.50 -19.60
CA VAL A 97 13.27 -17.75 -19.21
C VAL A 97 12.72 -18.95 -19.98
N ARG A 98 11.39 -19.00 -20.21
CA ARG A 98 10.78 -20.01 -21.09
C ARG A 98 11.36 -19.97 -22.52
N SER A 99 11.84 -18.80 -22.95
CA SER A 99 12.51 -18.56 -24.24
C SER A 99 14.03 -18.79 -24.19
N GLY A 100 14.56 -19.40 -23.12
CA GLY A 100 15.95 -19.89 -23.04
C GLY A 100 17.00 -18.88 -22.56
N HIS A 101 16.59 -17.71 -22.05
CA HIS A 101 17.48 -16.64 -21.63
C HIS A 101 17.65 -16.56 -20.10
N ARG A 102 18.74 -15.93 -19.62
CA ARG A 102 19.04 -15.83 -18.18
C ARG A 102 18.17 -14.75 -17.51
N PRO A 103 17.58 -15.02 -16.33
CA PRO A 103 16.72 -14.06 -15.66
C PRO A 103 17.51 -12.96 -14.93
N HIS A 104 16.99 -11.74 -14.95
CA HIS A 104 17.54 -10.58 -14.21
C HIS A 104 16.98 -10.48 -12.77
N LEU A 105 17.23 -11.51 -11.96
CA LEU A 105 16.70 -11.64 -10.59
C LEU A 105 17.09 -10.50 -9.63
N LYS A 106 18.22 -9.81 -9.87
CA LYS A 106 18.67 -8.70 -9.01
C LYS A 106 17.69 -7.51 -9.02
N ILE A 107 17.17 -7.16 -10.20
CA ILE A 107 16.26 -6.01 -10.34
C ILE A 107 14.92 -6.33 -9.66
N LEU A 108 14.43 -7.56 -9.84
CA LEU A 108 13.20 -8.03 -9.20
C LEU A 108 13.29 -7.99 -7.67
N SER A 109 14.41 -8.45 -7.11
CA SER A 109 14.65 -8.45 -5.66
C SER A 109 14.71 -7.03 -5.08
N ILE A 110 15.36 -6.09 -5.78
CA ILE A 110 15.41 -4.68 -5.34
C ILE A 110 14.01 -4.07 -5.31
N LEU A 111 13.21 -4.30 -6.37
CA LEU A 111 11.86 -3.74 -6.47
C LEU A 111 10.94 -4.30 -5.38
N PHE A 112 11.07 -5.59 -5.07
CA PHE A 112 10.38 -6.21 -3.94
C PHE A 112 10.75 -5.61 -2.59
N MET A 113 12.05 -5.37 -2.35
CA MET A 113 12.52 -4.74 -1.12
C MET A 113 12.01 -3.30 -0.97
N ILE A 114 11.95 -2.54 -2.07
CA ILE A 114 11.35 -1.20 -2.06
C ILE A 114 9.88 -1.26 -1.65
N GLY A 115 9.11 -2.21 -2.22
CA GLY A 115 7.72 -2.43 -1.85
C GLY A 115 7.52 -2.77 -0.37
N LEU A 116 8.38 -3.63 0.18
CA LEU A 116 8.37 -3.98 1.60
C LEU A 116 8.70 -2.78 2.51
N VAL A 117 9.68 -1.95 2.12
CA VAL A 117 10.02 -0.74 2.87
C VAL A 117 8.83 0.23 2.89
N LEU A 118 8.19 0.48 1.74
CA LEU A 118 6.98 1.30 1.65
C LEU A 118 5.87 0.77 2.56
N LEU A 119 5.61 -0.54 2.53
CA LEU A 119 4.58 -1.17 3.35
C LEU A 119 4.90 -1.09 4.86
N SER A 120 6.17 -1.23 5.23
CA SER A 120 6.64 -1.06 6.61
C SER A 120 6.48 0.38 7.10
N LEU A 121 6.74 1.38 6.24
CA LEU A 121 6.52 2.78 6.54
C LEU A 121 5.04 3.09 6.73
N THR A 122 4.16 2.51 5.91
CA THR A 122 2.72 2.61 6.13
C THR A 122 2.33 2.04 7.49
N LEU A 123 2.79 0.84 7.85
CA LEU A 123 2.50 0.24 9.15
C LEU A 123 2.96 1.12 10.31
N LEU A 124 4.15 1.71 10.21
CA LEU A 124 4.65 2.67 11.20
C LEU A 124 3.77 3.92 11.27
N SER A 125 3.37 4.48 10.13
CA SER A 125 2.45 5.62 10.07
C SER A 125 1.12 5.31 10.76
N THR A 126 0.51 4.17 10.45
CA THR A 126 -0.75 3.73 11.07
C THR A 126 -0.59 3.46 12.57
N LEU A 127 0.54 2.89 13.01
CA LEU A 127 0.83 2.68 14.43
C LEU A 127 1.00 4.00 15.20
N ILE A 128 1.65 4.99 14.59
CA ILE A 128 1.78 6.33 15.17
C ILE A 128 0.40 6.96 15.32
N ILE A 129 -0.47 6.89 14.31
CA ILE A 129 -1.86 7.36 14.41
C ILE A 129 -2.61 6.63 15.54
N THR A 130 -2.46 5.31 15.64
CA THR A 130 -3.15 4.52 16.68
C THR A 130 -2.65 4.85 18.09
N ARG A 131 -1.38 5.23 18.25
CA ARG A 131 -0.78 5.51 19.56
C ARG A 131 -0.87 6.98 19.97
N TYR A 132 -0.68 7.90 19.04
CA TYR A 132 -0.67 9.35 19.28
C TYR A 132 -2.01 10.01 18.94
N GLY A 133 -2.77 9.46 17.98
CA GLY A 133 -4.15 9.90 17.71
C GLY A 133 -5.09 9.61 18.88
N VAL A 134 -4.90 8.51 19.60
CA VAL A 134 -5.64 8.22 20.86
C VAL A 134 -5.38 9.27 21.94
N GLY A 135 -4.22 9.95 21.90
CA GLY A 135 -3.92 11.09 22.78
C GLY A 135 -4.63 12.38 22.37
N MET A 136 -4.85 12.61 21.07
CA MET A 136 -5.58 13.79 20.56
C MET A 136 -7.11 13.64 20.68
N PHE A 137 -7.62 12.41 20.65
CA PHE A 137 -9.07 12.20 20.57
C PHE A 137 -9.85 12.27 21.88
N GLY A 138 -9.22 12.29 23.06
CA GLY A 138 -9.97 12.39 24.33
C GLY A 138 -11.14 11.40 24.47
N LEU A 139 -11.13 10.29 23.73
CA LEU A 139 -12.26 9.35 23.62
C LEU A 139 -12.02 8.05 24.38
N VAL A 140 -11.15 8.11 25.39
CA VAL A 140 -11.23 7.24 26.57
C VAL A 140 -10.95 8.05 27.84
N ARG A 141 -11.75 9.11 28.09
CA ARG A 141 -12.56 9.35 29.30
C ARG A 141 -13.10 10.78 29.32
#